data_AF-A0AAN9YLL4-F1
#
_entry.id   AF-A0AAN9YLL4-F1
#
_cell.length_a   1.000
_cell.length_b   1.000
_cell.length_c   1.000
_cell.angle_alpha   90.00
_cell.angle_beta   90.00
_cell.angle_gamma   90.00
#
_symmetry.space_group_name_H-M   'P 1'
#
loop_
_entity.id
_entity.type
_entity.pdbx_description
1 polymer ?
#
loop_
_entity_poly.entity_id
_entity_poly.type
_entity_poly.pdbx_seq_one_letter_code
_entity_poly.pdbx_strand_id
1 'polypeptide(L)'
;MSAAVQPGHPYATLATVFAAWKVFLLAIAAGSQVGPTYDTSSSLLVPDAADGALGQGLVTRLTSWDAIYFVKSAQRGYLFEQEWAFTSALPNCISLINRALQALGASLAGAEPLIGVIFSNTCHLLSVLVLYRLGLQVWRNSRWALVAALLHVLSPAGLFLSAPYAESAFSLFSFSGWLLLVRSCAASSPTSRDALTLLAGATFGIATYFRTNGLLNGAPFAFEFLLTLYKLVEDLDQSRTPDYVRRLFALGISGVSVVAGSVVPQVLAYQVYCAGGSGSSGVRPWCNAFVPSIYNYVQRQYW
;
A
#
# COMPACT_ATOMS: atom_id res chain seq x y z
N MET A 1 17.89 -14.47 38.25
CA MET A 1 16.71 -15.22 37.78
C MET A 1 16.54 -14.95 36.29
N SER A 2 17.14 -15.80 35.47
CA SER A 2 17.02 -15.72 34.01
C SER A 2 15.75 -16.47 33.62
N ALA A 3 14.66 -15.75 33.36
CA ALA A 3 13.47 -16.35 32.78
C ALA A 3 13.83 -16.76 31.35
N ALA A 4 14.13 -18.04 31.19
CA ALA A 4 14.21 -18.70 29.89
C ALA A 4 12.87 -18.47 29.19
N VAL A 5 12.87 -17.55 28.23
CA VAL A 5 11.78 -17.40 27.26
C VAL A 5 11.66 -18.79 26.60
N GLN A 6 10.53 -19.47 26.83
CA GLN A 6 10.20 -20.70 26.11
C GLN A 6 10.49 -20.50 24.62
N PRO A 7 10.85 -21.55 23.86
CA PRO A 7 10.95 -21.45 22.41
C PRO A 7 9.55 -21.12 21.86
N GLY A 8 9.23 -19.82 21.82
CA GLY A 8 7.93 -19.35 21.42
C GLY A 8 7.73 -19.71 19.97
N HIS A 9 6.47 -19.96 19.58
CA HIS A 9 6.07 -20.00 18.19
C HIS A 9 5.72 -18.55 17.77
N PRO A 10 6.70 -17.69 17.37
CA PRO A 10 6.49 -16.26 17.18
C PRO A 10 5.37 -15.97 16.17
N TYR A 11 5.29 -16.78 15.11
CA TYR A 11 4.23 -16.68 14.11
C TYR A 11 2.84 -16.99 14.69
N ALA A 12 2.72 -17.99 15.56
CA ALA A 12 1.46 -18.30 16.24
C ALA A 12 1.09 -17.19 17.22
N THR A 13 2.06 -16.68 17.99
CA THR A 13 1.84 -15.52 18.88
C THR A 13 1.35 -14.30 18.10
N LEU A 14 1.98 -13.96 16.97
CA LEU A 14 1.57 -12.85 16.13
C LEU A 14 0.16 -13.05 15.57
N ALA A 15 -0.16 -14.26 15.07
CA ALA A 15 -1.49 -14.55 14.54
C ALA A 15 -2.58 -14.47 15.61
N THR A 16 -2.32 -15.03 16.81
CA THR A 16 -3.27 -14.99 17.93
C THR A 16 -3.50 -13.56 18.43
N VAL A 17 -2.44 -12.78 18.64
CA VAL A 17 -2.55 -11.38 19.08
C VAL A 17 -3.24 -10.54 17.99
N PHE A 18 -2.92 -10.77 16.72
CA PHE A 18 -3.60 -10.12 15.60
C PHE A 18 -5.10 -10.42 15.61
N ALA A 19 -5.50 -11.69 15.70
CA ALA A 19 -6.91 -12.08 15.73
C ALA A 19 -7.63 -11.45 16.93
N ALA A 20 -7.04 -11.53 18.13
CA ALA A 20 -7.61 -10.92 19.34
C ALA A 20 -7.78 -9.40 19.19
N TRP A 21 -6.77 -8.71 18.64
CA TRP A 21 -6.84 -7.28 18.40
C TRP A 21 -7.89 -6.90 17.35
N LYS A 22 -8.00 -7.67 16.25
CA LYS A 22 -9.04 -7.45 15.24
C LYS A 22 -10.43 -7.68 15.80
N VAL A 23 -10.64 -8.73 16.60
CA VAL A 23 -11.91 -8.96 17.31
C VAL A 23 -12.25 -7.80 18.24
N PHE A 24 -11.27 -7.31 19.01
CA PHE A 24 -11.46 -6.15 19.88
C PHE A 24 -11.86 -4.89 19.09
N LEU A 25 -11.17 -4.58 17.99
CA LEU A 25 -11.50 -3.44 17.15
C LEU A 25 -12.88 -3.58 16.49
N LEU A 26 -13.23 -4.78 16.02
CA LEU A 26 -14.56 -5.04 15.46
C LEU A 26 -15.66 -4.91 16.52
N ALA A 27 -15.38 -5.29 17.78
CA ALA A 27 -16.30 -5.08 18.90
C ALA A 27 -16.49 -3.58 19.19
N ILE A 28 -15.42 -2.77 19.12
CA ILE A 28 -15.53 -1.30 19.22
C ILE A 28 -16.39 -0.76 18.08
N ALA A 29 -16.14 -1.19 16.84
CA ALA A 29 -16.92 -0.73 15.68
C ALA A 29 -18.40 -1.14 15.78
N ALA A 30 -18.70 -2.34 16.28
CA ALA A 30 -20.06 -2.78 16.57
C ALA A 30 -20.69 -1.94 17.69
N GLY A 31 -19.98 -1.69 18.79
CA GLY A 31 -20.45 -0.84 19.89
C GLY A 31 -20.71 0.61 19.46
N SER A 32 -19.96 1.13 18.49
CA SER A 32 -20.17 2.47 17.92
C SER A 32 -21.46 2.63 17.12
N GLN A 33 -22.19 1.52 16.88
CA GLN A 33 -23.52 1.56 16.29
C GLN A 33 -24.60 2.03 17.27
N VAL A 34 -24.31 2.02 18.58
CA VAL A 34 -25.22 2.49 19.62
C VAL A 34 -25.18 4.02 19.64
N GLY A 35 -26.16 4.65 18.97
CA GLY A 35 -26.33 6.10 18.91
C GLY A 35 -26.27 6.66 17.49
N PRO A 36 -26.57 7.96 17.33
CA PRO A 36 -26.55 8.62 16.04
C PRO A 36 -25.15 8.62 15.44
N THR A 37 -25.07 8.42 14.12
CA THR A 37 -23.81 8.44 13.38
C THR A 37 -23.30 9.87 13.27
N TYR A 38 -22.10 10.16 13.78
CA TYR A 38 -21.46 11.45 13.54
C TYR A 38 -21.19 11.67 12.04
N ASP A 39 -20.66 10.64 11.37
CA ASP A 39 -20.46 10.63 9.92
C ASP A 39 -21.55 9.82 9.24
N THR A 40 -22.27 10.45 8.30
CA THR A 40 -23.36 9.85 7.52
C THR A 40 -22.90 9.36 6.16
N SER A 41 -21.64 9.54 5.76
CA SER A 41 -21.14 9.18 4.43
C SER A 41 -21.47 7.73 4.04
N SER A 42 -21.36 6.80 4.99
CA SER A 42 -21.60 5.38 4.79
C SER A 42 -23.05 5.04 4.44
N SER A 43 -24.02 5.93 4.69
CA SER A 43 -25.40 5.79 4.21
C SER A 43 -25.49 5.76 2.69
N LEU A 44 -24.55 6.39 1.98
CA LEU A 44 -24.50 6.37 0.50
C LEU A 44 -24.20 4.97 -0.07
N LEU A 45 -23.78 4.01 0.76
CA LEU A 45 -23.50 2.63 0.35
C LEU A 45 -24.72 1.71 0.50
N VAL A 46 -25.71 2.10 1.29
CA VAL A 46 -26.89 1.30 1.59
C VAL A 46 -28.06 1.79 0.72
N PRO A 47 -28.60 0.99 -0.21
CA PRO A 47 -29.92 1.30 -0.79
C PRO A 47 -30.97 1.20 0.33
N ASP A 48 -31.96 2.10 0.33
CA ASP A 48 -32.98 2.39 1.38
C ASP A 48 -33.78 1.19 1.97
N ALA A 49 -33.43 -0.08 1.71
CA ALA A 49 -34.24 -1.25 2.05
C ALA A 49 -33.46 -2.49 2.55
N ALA A 50 -32.26 -2.35 3.14
CA ALA A 50 -31.50 -3.49 3.66
C ALA A 50 -31.14 -3.36 5.15
N ASP A 51 -32.15 -3.13 5.98
CA ASP A 51 -32.06 -3.31 7.43
C ASP A 51 -32.13 -4.80 7.76
N GLY A 52 -31.06 -5.41 8.29
CA GLY A 52 -31.22 -6.70 8.95
C GLY A 52 -29.97 -7.53 9.27
N ALA A 53 -28.86 -7.38 8.55
CA ALA A 53 -27.67 -8.18 8.84
C ALA A 53 -26.66 -7.40 9.69
N LEU A 54 -26.36 -7.88 10.91
CA LEU A 54 -25.31 -7.34 11.79
C LEU A 54 -23.96 -7.14 11.07
N GLY A 55 -23.66 -8.02 10.10
CA GLY A 55 -22.47 -7.93 9.25
C GLY A 55 -22.48 -6.76 8.27
N GLN A 56 -23.63 -6.41 7.68
CA GLN A 56 -23.76 -5.25 6.79
C GLN A 56 -23.58 -3.96 7.57
N GLY A 57 -24.20 -3.83 8.75
CA GLY A 57 -24.01 -2.66 9.61
C GLY A 57 -22.54 -2.45 9.99
N LEU A 58 -21.80 -3.52 10.32
CA LEU A 58 -20.39 -3.43 10.69
C LEU A 58 -19.49 -3.01 9.52
N VAL A 59 -19.70 -3.60 8.35
CA VAL A 59 -18.94 -3.27 7.13
C VAL A 59 -19.21 -1.84 6.69
N THR A 60 -20.46 -1.39 6.77
CA THR A 60 -20.84 0.01 6.50
C THR A 60 -20.13 0.96 7.46
N ARG A 61 -20.04 0.64 8.76
CA ARG A 61 -19.28 1.45 9.74
C ARG A 61 -17.79 1.51 9.42
N LEU A 62 -17.19 0.40 9.03
CA LEU A 62 -15.78 0.36 8.60
C LEU A 62 -15.54 1.12 7.29
N THR A 63 -16.59 1.41 6.51
CA THR A 63 -16.51 2.14 5.24
C THR A 63 -16.97 3.60 5.38
N SER A 64 -16.76 4.19 6.55
CA SER A 64 -17.04 5.61 6.81
C SER A 64 -15.80 6.46 6.52
N TRP A 65 -15.99 7.78 6.44
CA TRP A 65 -14.94 8.76 6.11
C TRP A 65 -14.28 8.46 4.76
N ASP A 66 -12.97 8.66 4.67
CA ASP A 66 -12.15 8.50 3.48
C ASP A 66 -12.27 7.10 2.82
N ALA A 67 -12.60 6.06 3.60
CA ALA A 67 -12.81 4.70 3.07
C ALA A 67 -13.89 4.63 1.99
N ILE A 68 -14.88 5.54 2.05
CA ILE A 68 -15.97 5.56 1.06
C ILE A 68 -15.46 5.88 -0.34
N TYR A 69 -14.43 6.72 -0.48
CA TYR A 69 -13.87 7.07 -1.77
C TYR A 69 -13.23 5.86 -2.44
N PHE A 70 -12.50 5.03 -1.69
CA PHE A 70 -11.90 3.81 -2.23
C PHE A 70 -12.96 2.81 -2.71
N VAL A 71 -14.02 2.61 -1.92
CA VAL A 71 -15.10 1.68 -2.25
C VAL A 71 -15.96 2.17 -3.42
N LYS A 72 -16.38 3.44 -3.42
CA LYS A 72 -17.13 4.02 -4.55
C LYS A 72 -16.32 4.01 -5.83
N SER A 73 -15.02 4.32 -5.75
CA SER A 73 -14.12 4.24 -6.92
C SER A 73 -13.99 2.80 -7.42
N ALA A 74 -14.05 1.78 -6.56
CA ALA A 74 -14.03 0.38 -6.98
C ALA A 74 -15.31 -0.04 -7.73
N GLN A 75 -16.45 0.54 -7.35
CA GLN A 75 -17.77 0.28 -7.92
C GLN A 75 -17.96 0.95 -9.30
N ARG A 76 -17.59 2.22 -9.41
CA ARG A 76 -17.93 3.05 -10.58
C ARG A 76 -16.74 3.71 -11.28
N GLY A 77 -15.51 3.51 -10.79
CA GLY A 77 -14.36 4.30 -11.22
C GLY A 77 -14.45 5.75 -10.70
N TYR A 78 -13.46 6.55 -11.08
CA TYR A 78 -13.44 7.96 -10.72
C TYR A 78 -14.45 8.75 -11.56
N LEU A 79 -15.27 9.55 -10.87
CA LEU A 79 -16.16 10.53 -11.47
C LEU A 79 -15.69 11.96 -11.23
N PHE A 80 -15.08 12.23 -10.07
CA PHE A 80 -14.69 13.58 -9.70
C PHE A 80 -13.18 13.73 -9.53
N GLU A 81 -12.65 14.92 -9.79
CA GLU A 81 -11.21 15.18 -9.68
C GLU A 81 -10.67 14.96 -8.26
N GLN A 82 -11.43 15.33 -7.23
CA GLN A 82 -10.99 15.15 -5.84
C GLN A 82 -10.79 13.69 -5.45
N GLU A 83 -11.42 12.74 -6.16
CA GLU A 83 -11.25 11.31 -5.90
C GLU A 83 -9.83 10.83 -6.23
N TRP A 84 -9.08 11.58 -7.05
CA TRP A 84 -7.68 11.28 -7.38
C TRP A 84 -6.70 11.56 -6.24
N ALA A 85 -7.14 12.19 -5.14
CA ALA A 85 -6.38 12.20 -3.88
C ALA A 85 -6.27 10.78 -3.29
N PHE A 86 -7.25 9.92 -3.55
CA PHE A 86 -7.32 8.54 -3.09
C PHE A 86 -6.87 7.61 -4.21
N THR A 87 -5.62 7.13 -4.17
CA THR A 87 -4.99 6.40 -5.28
C THR A 87 -5.82 5.22 -5.81
N SER A 88 -5.70 4.94 -7.12
CA SER A 88 -6.52 3.94 -7.79
C SER A 88 -6.08 2.50 -7.52
N ALA A 89 -4.97 2.29 -6.80
CA ALA A 89 -4.42 0.97 -6.53
C ALA A 89 -5.42 0.07 -5.77
N LEU A 90 -5.92 0.54 -4.62
CA LEU A 90 -6.88 -0.22 -3.81
C LEU A 90 -8.22 -0.43 -4.54
N PRO A 91 -8.85 0.59 -5.16
CA PRO A 91 -10.07 0.42 -5.95
C PRO A 91 -9.92 -0.63 -7.06
N ASN A 92 -8.79 -0.61 -7.77
CA ASN A 92 -8.52 -1.59 -8.83
C ASN A 92 -8.37 -3.01 -8.27
N CYS A 93 -7.71 -3.20 -7.13
CA CYS A 93 -7.65 -4.50 -6.46
C CYS A 93 -9.04 -5.00 -6.06
N ILE A 94 -9.87 -4.14 -5.45
CA ILE A 94 -11.24 -4.50 -5.05
C ILE A 94 -12.08 -4.86 -6.28
N SER A 95 -12.05 -4.02 -7.33
CA SER A 95 -12.80 -4.26 -8.57
C SER A 95 -12.36 -5.55 -9.26
N LEU A 96 -11.05 -5.82 -9.32
CA LEU A 96 -10.51 -7.04 -9.92
C LEU A 96 -10.93 -8.30 -9.15
N ILE A 97 -10.84 -8.28 -7.82
CA ILE A 97 -11.28 -9.38 -6.96
C ILE A 97 -12.79 -9.61 -7.15
N ASN A 98 -13.60 -8.55 -7.16
CA ASN A 98 -15.05 -8.69 -7.36
C ASN A 98 -15.38 -9.31 -8.73
N ARG A 99 -14.75 -8.84 -9.81
CA ARG A 99 -14.93 -9.41 -11.16
C ARG A 99 -14.49 -10.88 -11.23
N ALA A 100 -13.38 -11.23 -10.57
CA ALA A 100 -12.91 -12.62 -10.53
C ALA A 100 -13.90 -13.54 -9.80
N LEU A 101 -14.47 -13.09 -8.68
CA LEU A 101 -15.48 -13.86 -7.95
C LEU A 101 -16.79 -13.99 -8.74
N GLN A 102 -17.20 -12.94 -9.45
CA GLN A 102 -18.36 -13.00 -10.35
C GLN A 102 -18.15 -13.99 -11.50
N ALA A 103 -16.95 -14.01 -12.09
CA ALA A 103 -16.58 -14.98 -13.13
C ALA A 103 -16.60 -16.43 -12.61
N LEU A 104 -16.41 -16.64 -11.30
CA LEU A 104 -16.54 -17.93 -10.62
C LEU A 104 -17.99 -18.28 -10.23
N GLY A 105 -18.97 -17.46 -10.62
CA GLY A 105 -20.40 -17.70 -10.38
C GLY A 105 -20.94 -17.13 -9.07
N ALA A 106 -20.17 -16.31 -8.34
CA ALA A 106 -20.66 -15.67 -7.12
C ALA A 106 -21.49 -14.41 -7.45
N SER A 107 -22.74 -14.36 -6.98
CA SER A 107 -23.58 -13.15 -7.07
C SER A 107 -23.25 -12.18 -5.94
N LEU A 108 -22.27 -11.31 -6.16
CA LEU A 108 -21.67 -10.42 -5.14
C LEU A 108 -21.95 -8.93 -5.39
N ALA A 109 -23.18 -8.59 -5.81
CA ALA A 109 -23.58 -7.20 -5.96
C ALA A 109 -23.41 -6.45 -4.61
N GLY A 110 -22.62 -5.37 -4.61
CA GLY A 110 -22.37 -4.57 -3.40
C GLY A 110 -21.36 -5.18 -2.42
N ALA A 111 -20.59 -6.20 -2.81
CA ALA A 111 -19.59 -6.83 -1.94
C ALA A 111 -18.27 -6.04 -1.82
N GLU A 112 -18.07 -4.96 -2.58
CA GLU A 112 -16.85 -4.17 -2.60
C GLU A 112 -16.38 -3.68 -1.22
N PRO A 113 -17.26 -3.19 -0.32
CA PRO A 113 -16.86 -2.81 1.04
C PRO A 113 -16.27 -3.98 1.83
N LEU A 114 -16.90 -5.16 1.76
CA LEU A 114 -16.45 -6.36 2.45
C LEU A 114 -15.13 -6.88 1.87
N ILE A 115 -15.00 -6.88 0.54
CA ILE A 115 -13.75 -7.22 -0.15
C ILE A 115 -12.63 -6.29 0.31
N GLY A 116 -12.89 -4.98 0.41
CA GLY A 116 -11.93 -4.00 0.92
C GLY A 116 -11.50 -4.27 2.36
N VAL A 117 -12.45 -4.54 3.27
CA VAL A 117 -12.15 -4.91 4.66
C VAL A 117 -11.29 -6.17 4.72
N ILE A 118 -11.67 -7.24 4.00
CA ILE A 118 -10.90 -8.49 3.98
C ILE A 118 -9.50 -8.23 3.44
N PHE A 119 -9.39 -7.54 2.30
CA PHE A 119 -8.12 -7.21 1.66
C PHE A 119 -7.19 -6.44 2.62
N SER A 120 -7.69 -5.38 3.26
CA SER A 120 -6.88 -4.58 4.18
C SER A 120 -6.44 -5.37 5.41
N ASN A 121 -7.29 -6.24 5.96
CA ASN A 121 -6.90 -7.11 7.08
C ASN A 121 -5.89 -8.18 6.68
N THR A 122 -6.06 -8.81 5.51
CA THR A 122 -5.09 -9.76 4.96
C THR A 122 -3.74 -9.10 4.72
N CYS A 123 -3.72 -7.92 4.10
CA CYS A 123 -2.49 -7.16 3.91
C CYS A 123 -1.82 -6.79 5.22
N HIS A 124 -2.59 -6.37 6.24
CA HIS A 124 -2.03 -6.04 7.56
C HIS A 124 -1.40 -7.27 8.23
N LEU A 125 -2.09 -8.42 8.21
CA LEU A 125 -1.52 -9.65 8.77
C LEU A 125 -0.21 -10.03 8.06
N LEU A 126 -0.22 -10.05 6.72
CA LEU A 126 0.99 -10.36 5.95
C LEU A 126 2.10 -9.35 6.22
N SER A 127 1.77 -8.06 6.36
CA SER A 127 2.72 -6.99 6.69
C SER A 127 3.41 -7.26 8.04
N VAL A 128 2.66 -7.66 9.06
CA VAL A 128 3.19 -8.08 10.38
C VAL A 128 4.17 -9.26 10.25
N LEU A 129 3.82 -10.27 9.46
CA LEU A 129 4.67 -11.45 9.28
C LEU A 129 5.96 -11.10 8.51
N VAL A 130 5.87 -10.23 7.52
CA VAL A 130 7.03 -9.74 6.76
C VAL A 130 7.91 -8.85 7.63
N LEU A 131 7.32 -7.96 8.44
CA LEU A 131 8.05 -7.10 9.38
C LEU A 131 8.83 -7.93 10.41
N TYR A 132 8.23 -9.00 10.93
CA TYR A 132 8.95 -9.93 11.81
C TYR A 132 10.16 -10.56 11.10
N ARG A 133 9.98 -11.06 9.87
CA ARG A 133 11.07 -11.65 9.07
C ARG A 133 12.17 -10.64 8.74
N LEU A 134 11.79 -9.41 8.38
CA LEU A 134 12.71 -8.32 8.14
C LEU A 134 13.51 -8.00 9.40
N GLY A 135 12.84 -7.89 10.54
CA GLY A 135 13.46 -7.63 11.83
C GLY A 135 14.46 -8.70 12.25
N LEU A 136 14.19 -9.98 11.94
CA LEU A 136 15.14 -11.07 12.18
C LEU A 136 16.44 -10.89 11.37
N GLN A 137 16.35 -10.39 10.14
CA GLN A 137 17.53 -10.17 9.30
C GLN A 137 18.32 -8.92 9.70
N VAL A 138 17.61 -7.84 10.09
CA VAL A 138 18.22 -6.54 10.44
C VAL A 138 18.82 -6.56 11.84
N TRP A 139 18.03 -6.92 12.86
CA TRP A 139 18.48 -6.87 14.26
C TRP A 139 19.15 -8.15 14.73
N ARG A 140 19.02 -9.26 13.99
CA ARG A 140 19.54 -10.59 14.38
C ARG A 140 19.09 -11.01 15.79
N ASN A 141 17.94 -10.49 16.23
CA ASN A 141 17.41 -10.71 17.56
C ASN A 141 15.89 -10.91 17.48
N SER A 142 15.46 -12.13 17.82
CA SER A 142 14.05 -12.53 17.74
C SER A 142 13.15 -11.71 18.66
N ARG A 143 13.66 -11.24 19.81
CA ARG A 143 12.88 -10.43 20.76
C ARG A 143 12.53 -9.07 20.16
N TRP A 144 13.51 -8.35 19.61
CA TRP A 144 13.26 -7.04 19.00
C TRP A 144 12.39 -7.14 17.75
N ALA A 145 12.62 -8.16 16.92
CA ALA A 145 11.77 -8.43 15.77
C ALA A 145 10.32 -8.72 16.17
N LEU A 146 10.11 -9.52 17.21
CA LEU A 146 8.76 -9.85 17.71
C LEU A 146 8.09 -8.61 18.32
N VAL A 147 8.80 -7.83 19.13
CA VAL A 147 8.26 -6.59 19.72
C VAL A 147 7.86 -5.60 18.63
N ALA A 148 8.69 -5.38 17.61
CA ALA A 148 8.36 -4.50 16.49
C ALA A 148 7.10 -4.96 15.75
N ALA A 149 6.98 -6.27 15.47
CA ALA A 149 5.81 -6.84 14.83
C ALA A 149 4.54 -6.73 15.70
N LEU A 150 4.64 -6.96 17.01
CA LEU A 150 3.53 -6.77 17.96
C LEU A 150 3.08 -5.31 18.06
N LEU A 151 4.03 -4.36 18.08
CA LEU A 151 3.72 -2.93 18.06
C LEU A 151 3.03 -2.52 16.75
N HIS A 152 3.38 -3.16 15.63
CA HIS A 152 2.67 -2.94 14.37
C HIS A 152 1.23 -3.46 14.43
N VAL A 153 1.01 -4.66 14.99
CA VAL A 153 -0.35 -5.20 15.22
C VAL A 153 -1.18 -4.22 16.06
N LEU A 154 -0.62 -3.74 17.18
CA LEU A 154 -1.26 -2.87 18.15
C LEU A 154 -1.13 -1.38 17.80
N SER A 155 -0.87 -1.05 16.53
CA SER A 155 -0.71 0.33 16.09
C SER A 155 -1.94 1.17 16.46
N PRO A 156 -1.76 2.42 16.93
CA PRO A 156 -2.86 3.31 17.27
C PRO A 156 -3.76 3.65 16.08
N ALA A 157 -3.29 3.42 14.84
CA ALA A 157 -4.13 3.51 13.65
C ALA A 157 -5.34 2.55 13.72
N GLY A 158 -5.26 1.47 14.51
CA GLY A 158 -6.42 0.70 14.97
C GLY A 158 -7.40 0.32 13.86
N LEU A 159 -8.60 0.93 13.91
CA LEU A 159 -9.70 0.70 12.98
C LEU A 159 -9.36 1.06 11.52
N PHE A 160 -8.49 2.04 11.26
CA PHE A 160 -8.08 2.40 9.90
C PHE A 160 -7.36 1.25 9.20
N LEU A 161 -6.61 0.42 9.93
CA LEU A 161 -5.95 -0.79 9.39
C LEU A 161 -6.90 -2.00 9.26
N SER A 162 -8.17 -1.85 9.67
CA SER A 162 -9.23 -2.84 9.50
C SER A 162 -10.26 -2.42 8.45
N ALA A 163 -10.31 -1.14 8.11
CA ALA A 163 -11.19 -0.55 7.12
C ALA A 163 -10.56 -0.57 5.71
N PRO A 164 -11.35 -0.32 4.63
CA PRO A 164 -10.88 -0.27 3.24
C PRO A 164 -9.92 0.89 2.91
N TYR A 165 -8.75 0.88 3.55
CA TYR A 165 -7.68 1.87 3.40
C TYR A 165 -6.43 1.25 2.76
N ALA A 166 -5.64 2.09 2.08
CA ALA A 166 -4.45 1.67 1.34
C ALA A 166 -3.24 1.37 2.26
N GLU A 167 -3.27 1.80 3.52
CA GLU A 167 -2.19 1.77 4.51
C GLU A 167 -1.69 0.36 4.78
N SER A 168 -2.60 -0.61 4.90
CA SER A 168 -2.24 -2.01 5.13
C SER A 168 -1.48 -2.61 3.95
N ALA A 169 -1.92 -2.34 2.71
CA ALA A 169 -1.22 -2.80 1.51
C ALA A 169 0.12 -2.06 1.32
N PHE A 170 0.13 -0.74 1.56
CA PHE A 170 1.34 0.07 1.54
C PHE A 170 2.42 -0.47 2.48
N SER A 171 2.06 -0.80 3.73
CA SER A 171 3.00 -1.36 4.71
C SER A 171 3.52 -2.73 4.28
N LEU A 172 2.65 -3.62 3.79
CA LEU A 172 3.03 -4.94 3.28
C LEU A 172 4.08 -4.84 2.18
N PHE A 173 3.79 -4.06 1.13
CA PHE A 173 4.71 -3.93 0.00
C PHE A 173 5.98 -3.18 0.38
N SER A 174 5.90 -2.17 1.25
CA SER A 174 7.09 -1.48 1.74
C SER A 174 8.01 -2.43 2.53
N PHE A 175 7.50 -3.16 3.52
CA PHE A 175 8.32 -4.11 4.28
C PHE A 175 8.83 -5.26 3.42
N SER A 176 8.05 -5.69 2.43
CA SER A 176 8.49 -6.71 1.46
C SER A 176 9.64 -6.21 0.59
N GLY A 177 9.56 -4.97 0.10
CA GLY A 177 10.64 -4.31 -0.64
C GLY A 177 11.92 -4.20 0.19
N TRP A 178 11.79 -3.79 1.46
CA TRP A 178 12.92 -3.74 2.40
C TRP A 178 13.53 -5.11 2.68
N LEU A 179 12.70 -6.15 2.85
CA LEU A 179 13.18 -7.53 3.04
C LEU A 179 13.96 -8.02 1.81
N LEU A 180 13.47 -7.73 0.61
CA LEU A 180 14.15 -8.06 -0.63
C LEU A 180 15.48 -7.31 -0.78
N LEU A 181 15.49 -6.03 -0.42
CA LEU A 181 16.70 -5.20 -0.45
C LEU A 181 17.77 -5.72 0.51
N VAL A 182 17.40 -6.05 1.76
CA VAL A 182 18.33 -6.66 2.74
C VAL A 182 18.88 -8.00 2.22
N ARG A 183 18.03 -8.83 1.59
CA ARG A 183 18.47 -10.08 0.97
C ARG A 183 19.42 -9.85 -0.21
N SER A 184 19.20 -8.78 -0.99
CA SER A 184 20.10 -8.43 -2.10
C SER A 184 21.52 -8.12 -1.60
N CYS A 185 21.64 -7.49 -0.42
CA CYS A 185 22.94 -7.20 0.20
C CYS A 185 23.67 -8.47 0.67
N ALA A 186 22.93 -9.54 0.99
CA ALA A 186 23.47 -10.82 1.45
C ALA A 186 23.63 -11.86 0.31
N ALA A 187 23.30 -11.50 -0.93
CA ALA A 187 23.36 -12.42 -2.06
C ALA A 187 24.81 -12.75 -2.43
N SER A 188 25.08 -14.03 -2.71
CA SER A 188 26.41 -14.54 -3.03
C SER A 188 26.85 -14.28 -4.47
N SER A 189 25.90 -14.15 -5.41
CA SER A 189 26.18 -13.88 -6.81
C SER A 189 25.72 -12.48 -7.22
N PRO A 190 26.45 -11.80 -8.12
CA PRO A 190 26.06 -10.47 -8.60
C PRO A 190 24.71 -10.46 -9.33
N THR A 191 24.39 -11.54 -10.04
CA THR A 191 23.11 -11.71 -10.76
C THR A 191 21.94 -11.85 -9.79
N SER A 192 22.11 -12.63 -8.71
CA SER A 192 21.08 -12.78 -7.67
C SER A 192 20.85 -11.47 -6.92
N ARG A 193 21.93 -10.75 -6.60
CA ARG A 193 21.86 -9.40 -6.00
C ARG A 193 21.04 -8.45 -6.86
N ASP A 194 21.31 -8.40 -8.17
CA ASP A 194 20.57 -7.50 -9.07
C ASP A 194 19.12 -7.93 -9.25
N ALA A 195 18.84 -9.21 -9.42
CA ALA A 195 17.47 -9.72 -9.50
C ALA A 195 16.64 -9.35 -8.26
N LEU A 196 17.23 -9.50 -7.06
CA LEU A 196 16.58 -9.09 -5.81
C LEU A 196 16.43 -7.58 -5.69
N THR A 197 17.40 -6.81 -6.21
CA THR A 197 17.34 -5.33 -6.25
C THR A 197 16.22 -4.85 -7.16
N LEU A 198 16.06 -5.47 -8.34
CA LEU A 198 14.97 -5.21 -9.28
C LEU A 198 13.61 -5.56 -8.67
N LEU A 199 13.50 -6.73 -8.04
CA LEU A 199 12.28 -7.15 -7.36
C LEU A 199 11.94 -6.21 -6.20
N ALA A 200 12.94 -5.73 -5.43
CA ALA A 200 12.73 -4.73 -4.40
C ALA A 200 12.18 -3.42 -4.98
N GLY A 201 12.78 -2.92 -6.07
CA GLY A 201 12.33 -1.70 -6.77
C GLY A 201 10.90 -1.81 -7.29
N ALA A 202 10.55 -2.93 -7.93
CA ALA A 202 9.18 -3.21 -8.38
C ALA A 202 8.19 -3.26 -7.19
N THR A 203 8.57 -3.93 -6.10
CA THR A 203 7.73 -4.03 -4.89
C THR A 203 7.51 -2.66 -4.25
N PHE A 204 8.55 -1.82 -4.18
CA PHE A 204 8.43 -0.43 -3.71
C PHE A 204 7.63 0.46 -4.68
N GLY A 205 7.69 0.20 -5.99
CA GLY A 205 6.79 0.81 -6.98
C GLY A 205 5.33 0.51 -6.72
N ILE A 206 5.00 -0.76 -6.44
CA ILE A 206 3.64 -1.17 -6.05
C ILE A 206 3.23 -0.48 -4.74
N ALA A 207 4.12 -0.41 -3.74
CA ALA A 207 3.85 0.34 -2.51
C ALA A 207 3.55 1.83 -2.83
N THR A 208 4.37 2.46 -3.66
CA THR A 208 4.20 3.86 -4.08
C THR A 208 2.89 4.09 -4.81
N TYR A 209 2.41 3.10 -5.57
CA TYR A 209 1.12 3.16 -6.22
C TYR A 209 -0.05 3.16 -5.22
N PHE A 210 0.04 2.39 -4.12
CA PHE A 210 -0.92 2.48 -3.02
C PHE A 210 -0.85 3.83 -2.31
N ARG A 211 0.35 4.34 -2.04
CA ARG A 211 0.54 5.66 -1.40
C ARG A 211 1.81 6.32 -1.90
N THR A 212 1.70 7.56 -2.36
CA THR A 212 2.82 8.35 -2.94
C THR A 212 3.99 8.58 -1.97
N ASN A 213 3.74 8.51 -0.65
CA ASN A 213 4.81 8.49 0.38
C ASN A 213 5.87 7.40 0.13
N GLY A 214 5.52 6.34 -0.62
CA GLY A 214 6.44 5.29 -1.04
C GLY A 214 7.62 5.77 -1.89
N LEU A 215 7.55 6.96 -2.49
CA LEU A 215 8.68 7.56 -3.22
C LEU A 215 9.96 7.62 -2.38
N LEU A 216 9.84 7.80 -1.06
CA LEU A 216 10.97 7.82 -0.13
C LEU A 216 11.70 6.48 -0.07
N ASN A 217 11.03 5.36 -0.38
CA ASN A 217 11.69 4.05 -0.48
C ASN A 217 12.65 3.97 -1.68
N GLY A 218 12.67 4.96 -2.58
CA GLY A 218 13.64 5.09 -3.66
C GLY A 218 15.01 5.62 -3.20
N ALA A 219 15.09 6.21 -2.01
CA ALA A 219 16.33 6.84 -1.50
C ALA A 219 17.53 5.87 -1.43
N PRO A 220 17.40 4.62 -0.97
CA PRO A 220 18.52 3.67 -0.97
C PRO A 220 19.06 3.38 -2.36
N PHE A 221 18.19 3.27 -3.37
CA PHE A 221 18.63 3.05 -4.76
C PHE A 221 19.37 4.26 -5.30
N ALA A 222 18.86 5.47 -5.07
CA ALA A 222 19.51 6.70 -5.49
C ALA A 222 20.89 6.85 -4.83
N PHE A 223 20.97 6.58 -3.53
CA PHE A 223 22.23 6.63 -2.79
C PHE A 223 23.25 5.60 -3.32
N GLU A 224 22.86 4.34 -3.48
CA GLU A 224 23.76 3.31 -4.01
C GLU A 224 24.13 3.58 -5.47
N PHE A 225 23.24 4.17 -6.26
CA PHE A 225 23.51 4.55 -7.65
C PHE A 225 24.62 5.61 -7.71
N LEU A 226 24.52 6.67 -6.90
CA LEU A 226 25.55 7.72 -6.83
C LEU A 226 26.89 7.16 -6.35
N LEU A 227 26.88 6.29 -5.33
CA LEU A 227 28.10 5.62 -4.86
C LEU A 227 28.73 4.71 -5.93
N THR A 228 27.90 4.00 -6.70
CA THR A 228 28.38 3.12 -7.78
C THR A 228 28.93 3.93 -8.94
N LEU A 229 28.31 5.07 -9.25
CA LEU A 229 28.77 6.00 -10.28
C LEU A 229 30.12 6.62 -9.90
N TYR A 230 30.27 7.03 -8.64
CA TYR A 230 31.54 7.52 -8.11
C TYR A 230 32.65 6.46 -8.24
N LYS A 231 32.37 5.22 -7.83
CA LYS A 231 33.32 4.09 -7.97
C LYS A 231 33.68 3.80 -9.42
N LEU A 232 32.72 3.90 -10.35
CA LEU A 232 32.99 3.72 -11.78
C LEU A 232 34.00 4.76 -12.31
N VAL A 233 33.97 5.99 -11.79
CA VAL A 233 34.86 7.07 -12.23
C VAL A 233 36.25 6.97 -11.57
N GLU A 234 36.31 6.58 -10.30
CA GLU A 234 37.57 6.51 -9.55
C GLU A 234 38.35 5.21 -9.71
N ASP A 235 37.67 4.08 -9.96
CA ASP A 235 38.35 2.79 -10.03
C ASP A 235 39.21 2.70 -11.31
N LEU A 236 40.51 2.48 -11.12
CA LEU A 236 41.48 2.40 -12.21
C LEU A 236 41.48 1.01 -12.89
N ASP A 237 40.85 0.01 -12.27
CA ASP A 237 40.75 -1.34 -12.81
C ASP A 237 39.62 -1.45 -13.86
N GLN A 238 39.98 -1.29 -15.13
CA GLN A 238 39.03 -1.33 -16.24
C GLN A 238 38.26 -2.66 -16.34
N SER A 239 38.80 -3.76 -15.80
CA SER A 239 38.14 -5.08 -15.87
C SER A 239 36.81 -5.13 -15.10
N ARG A 240 36.61 -4.22 -14.13
CA ARG A 240 35.40 -4.13 -13.29
C ARG A 240 34.31 -3.23 -13.86
N THR A 241 34.64 -2.44 -14.88
CA THR A 241 33.71 -1.51 -15.55
C THR A 241 32.37 -2.16 -15.93
N PRO A 242 32.33 -3.36 -16.54
CA PRO A 242 31.07 -4.00 -16.91
C PRO A 242 30.16 -4.29 -15.70
N ASP A 243 30.74 -4.64 -14.55
CA ASP A 243 29.98 -4.92 -13.33
C ASP A 243 29.36 -3.66 -12.73
N TYR A 244 30.10 -2.55 -12.74
CA TYR A 244 29.57 -1.25 -12.32
C TYR A 244 28.43 -0.79 -13.24
N VAL A 245 28.61 -0.88 -14.56
CA VAL A 245 27.57 -0.52 -15.54
C VAL A 245 26.31 -1.38 -15.34
N ARG A 246 26.46 -2.71 -15.22
CA ARG A 246 25.35 -3.62 -14.92
C ARG A 246 24.62 -3.23 -13.63
N ARG A 247 25.37 -2.94 -12.56
CA ARG A 247 24.79 -2.53 -11.27
C ARG A 247 24.04 -1.20 -11.37
N LEU A 248 24.57 -0.23 -12.11
CA LEU A 248 23.91 1.06 -12.36
C LEU A 248 22.58 0.86 -13.10
N PHE A 249 22.53 -0.01 -14.11
CA PHE A 249 21.27 -0.35 -14.78
C PHE A 249 20.25 -0.98 -13.82
N ALA A 250 20.67 -1.95 -13.00
CA ALA A 250 19.78 -2.58 -12.02
C ALA A 250 19.21 -1.55 -11.03
N LEU A 251 20.06 -0.69 -10.47
CA LEU A 251 19.66 0.37 -9.54
C LEU A 251 18.77 1.43 -10.21
N GLY A 252 19.10 1.83 -11.43
CA GLY A 252 18.32 2.79 -12.22
C GLY A 252 16.91 2.28 -12.51
N ILE A 253 16.79 1.03 -13.00
CA ILE A 253 15.49 0.40 -13.25
C ILE A 253 14.69 0.26 -11.96
N SER A 254 15.34 -0.14 -10.84
CA SER A 254 14.68 -0.20 -9.54
C SER A 254 14.15 1.17 -9.08
N GLY A 255 14.96 2.22 -9.20
CA GLY A 255 14.56 3.60 -8.84
C GLY A 255 13.42 4.12 -9.71
N VAL A 256 13.49 3.90 -11.04
CA VAL A 256 12.41 4.25 -11.98
C VAL A 256 11.12 3.49 -11.63
N SER A 257 11.22 2.22 -11.24
CA SER A 257 10.05 1.43 -10.81
C SER A 257 9.36 2.05 -9.59
N VAL A 258 10.11 2.59 -8.62
CA VAL A 258 9.53 3.32 -7.48
C VAL A 258 8.77 4.55 -7.95
N VAL A 259 9.41 5.39 -8.78
CA VAL A 259 8.82 6.64 -9.29
C VAL A 259 7.58 6.37 -10.14
N ALA A 260 7.58 5.30 -10.94
CA ALA A 260 6.47 4.90 -11.79
C ALA A 260 5.17 4.71 -10.98
N GLY A 261 5.25 4.22 -9.74
CA GLY A 261 4.09 4.07 -8.87
C GLY A 261 3.33 5.38 -8.59
N SER A 262 4.03 6.52 -8.60
CA SER A 262 3.41 7.85 -8.43
C SER A 262 3.10 8.53 -9.76
N VAL A 263 3.96 8.37 -10.76
CA VAL A 263 3.84 9.07 -12.06
C VAL A 263 2.73 8.46 -12.94
N VAL A 264 2.59 7.14 -12.99
CA VAL A 264 1.58 6.49 -13.85
C VAL A 264 0.16 6.99 -13.54
N PRO A 265 -0.31 7.05 -12.28
CA PRO A 265 -1.62 7.63 -11.97
C PRO A 265 -1.78 9.08 -12.41
N GLN A 266 -0.73 9.90 -12.29
CA GLN A 266 -0.77 11.31 -12.72
C GLN A 266 -0.91 11.43 -14.24
N VAL A 267 -0.21 10.57 -15.00
CA VAL A 267 -0.32 10.53 -16.46
C VAL A 267 -1.71 10.08 -16.90
N LEU A 268 -2.28 9.07 -16.24
CA LEU A 268 -3.66 8.63 -16.51
C LEU A 268 -4.67 9.76 -16.25
N ALA A 269 -4.52 10.49 -15.14
CA ALA A 269 -5.35 11.66 -14.85
C ALA A 269 -5.21 12.73 -15.93
N TYR A 270 -3.99 13.02 -16.35
CA TYR A 270 -3.72 14.00 -17.39
C TYR A 270 -4.38 13.61 -18.72
N GLN A 271 -4.35 12.32 -19.08
CA GLN A 271 -5.03 11.84 -20.29
C GLN A 271 -6.55 12.05 -20.21
N VAL A 272 -7.14 11.78 -19.05
CA VAL A 272 -8.59 11.94 -18.82
C VAL A 272 -9.02 13.41 -18.86
N TYR A 273 -8.31 14.31 -18.17
CA TYR A 273 -8.76 15.70 -17.98
C TYR A 273 -8.11 16.72 -18.91
N CYS A 274 -6.91 16.46 -19.41
CA CYS A 274 -6.12 17.42 -20.18
C CYS A 274 -5.98 17.05 -21.67
N ALA A 275 -5.88 15.75 -22.01
CA ALA A 275 -5.73 15.30 -23.39
C ALA A 275 -7.06 14.98 -24.09
N GLY A 276 -8.06 14.52 -23.34
CA GLY A 276 -9.42 14.26 -23.83
C GLY A 276 -10.21 15.55 -24.01
N GLY A 277 -9.99 16.26 -25.12
CA GLY A 277 -10.73 17.47 -25.47
C GLY A 277 -12.21 17.19 -25.73
N SER A 278 -13.05 17.18 -24.69
CA SER A 278 -14.51 17.16 -24.85
C SER A 278 -15.25 17.55 -23.56
N GLY A 279 -15.84 18.76 -23.55
CA GLY A 279 -16.95 19.10 -22.66
C GLY A 279 -16.89 20.47 -21.97
N SER A 280 -17.27 21.53 -22.68
CA SER A 280 -17.93 22.78 -22.21
C SER A 280 -17.35 23.66 -21.09
N SER A 281 -16.27 23.25 -20.42
CA SER A 281 -15.61 24.03 -19.36
C SER A 281 -14.11 23.97 -19.62
N GLY A 282 -13.48 25.13 -19.79
CA GLY A 282 -12.11 25.26 -20.30
C GLY A 282 -11.06 24.37 -19.63
N VAL A 283 -9.90 24.28 -20.28
CA VAL A 283 -8.73 23.49 -19.82
C VAL A 283 -8.48 23.73 -18.34
N ARG A 284 -8.38 22.64 -17.54
CA ARG A 284 -8.19 22.74 -16.09
C ARG A 284 -6.87 23.46 -15.80
N PRO A 285 -6.80 24.36 -14.81
CA PRO A 285 -5.61 25.21 -14.58
C PRO A 285 -4.30 24.42 -14.38
N TRP A 286 -4.39 23.22 -13.81
CA TRP A 286 -3.25 22.37 -13.53
C TRP A 286 -2.68 21.66 -14.76
N CYS A 287 -3.41 21.58 -15.87
CA CYS A 287 -2.92 21.06 -17.14
C CYS A 287 -1.82 21.93 -17.74
N ASN A 288 -1.87 23.25 -17.49
CA ASN A 288 -0.91 24.24 -18.02
C ASN A 288 0.23 24.56 -17.03
N ALA A 289 0.29 23.89 -15.89
CA ALA A 289 1.38 24.07 -14.93
C ALA A 289 2.70 23.51 -15.50
N PHE A 290 3.84 24.04 -15.06
CA PHE A 290 5.16 23.56 -15.47
C PHE A 290 5.35 22.06 -15.22
N VAL A 291 4.85 21.57 -14.08
CA VAL A 291 4.69 20.14 -13.80
C VAL A 291 3.20 19.88 -13.55
N PRO A 292 2.46 19.36 -14.55
CA PRO A 292 1.06 19.01 -14.37
C PRO A 292 0.90 17.96 -13.27
N SER A 293 0.05 18.24 -12.31
CA SER A 293 -0.19 17.34 -11.18
C SER A 293 -1.62 17.50 -10.68
N ILE A 294 -2.45 16.48 -10.94
CA ILE A 294 -3.81 16.46 -10.40
C ILE A 294 -3.77 16.43 -8.88
N TYR A 295 -2.80 15.71 -8.28
CA TYR A 295 -2.68 15.60 -6.84
C TYR A 295 -2.43 16.96 -6.18
N ASN A 296 -1.46 17.74 -6.66
CA ASN A 296 -1.18 19.07 -6.12
C ASN A 296 -2.35 20.03 -6.31
N TYR A 297 -3.05 19.95 -7.44
CA TYR A 297 -4.24 20.76 -7.69
C TYR A 297 -5.34 20.42 -6.70
N VAL A 298 -5.65 19.13 -6.58
CA VAL A 298 -6.69 18.62 -5.70
C VAL A 298 -6.41 19.00 -4.24
N GLN A 299 -5.16 18.84 -3.78
CA GLN A 299 -4.71 19.25 -2.44
C GLN A 299 -4.81 20.76 -2.18
N ARG A 300 -4.79 21.61 -3.22
CA ARG A 300 -4.91 23.08 -3.05
C ARG A 300 -6.33 23.59 -3.17
N GLN A 301 -7.20 22.87 -3.88
CA GLN A 301 -8.56 23.32 -4.18
C GLN A 301 -9.60 22.74 -3.23
N TYR A 302 -9.37 21.54 -2.71
CA TYR A 302 -10.34 20.81 -1.89
C TYR A 302 -9.88 20.58 -0.44
N TRP A 303 -8.62 20.87 -0.14
CA TRP A 303 -8.00 20.79 1.17
C TRP A 303 -7.24 22.09 1.46
#